data_AF-K0JV69-F1
#
_entry.id   AF-K0JV69-F1
#
_cell.length_a   1.000
_cell.length_b   1.000
_cell.length_c   1.000
_cell.angle_alpha   90.00
_cell.angle_beta   90.00
_cell.angle_gamma   90.00
#
_symmetry.space_group_name_H-M   'P 1'
#
loop_
_entity.id
_entity.type
_entity.pdbx_description
1 polymer ?
#
loop_
_entity_poly.entity_id
_entity_poly.type
_entity_poly.pdbx_seq_one_letter_code
_entity_poly.pdbx_strand_id
1 'polypeptide(L)'
;MTENFNFHGPTTFINKPQNTVVQDFQNTHNTVHGEQLAELLRLVLSSKDLTDEEREETARLVEEAATAADTDEPAAVERRLTRIGRIVSRAADIATPASVIVDSVSSMFT
;
A
#
# COMPACT_ATOMS: atom_id res chain seq x y z
N MET A 1 -15.19 -10.82 -26.74
CA MET A 1 -15.88 -10.31 -25.54
C MET A 1 -14.94 -9.30 -24.95
N THR A 2 -15.28 -8.01 -25.04
CA THR A 2 -14.41 -6.93 -24.59
C THR A 2 -14.52 -6.90 -23.07
N GLU A 3 -13.48 -7.39 -22.38
CA GLU A 3 -13.33 -7.17 -20.94
C GLU A 3 -13.26 -5.65 -20.73
N ASN A 4 -14.38 -5.09 -20.29
CA ASN A 4 -14.42 -3.73 -19.76
C ASN A 4 -13.56 -3.71 -18.51
N PHE A 5 -12.28 -3.40 -18.67
CA PHE A 5 -11.45 -2.87 -17.60
C PHE A 5 -12.06 -1.53 -17.19
N ASN A 6 -13.08 -1.59 -16.32
CA ASN A 6 -13.54 -0.45 -15.56
C ASN A 6 -12.40 -0.07 -14.62
N PHE A 7 -11.50 0.77 -15.10
CA PHE A 7 -10.65 1.59 -14.25
C PHE A 7 -11.58 2.54 -13.50
N HIS A 8 -12.01 2.11 -12.31
CA HIS A 8 -12.68 2.97 -11.35
C HIS A 8 -11.67 4.05 -10.91
N GLY A 9 -11.81 5.27 -11.43
CA GLY A 9 -11.63 6.48 -10.62
C GLY A 9 -12.98 6.77 -9.97
N PRO A 10 -13.03 7.01 -8.65
CA PRO A 10 -12.43 8.18 -8.02
C PRO A 10 -11.45 7.81 -6.90
N THR A 11 -10.58 8.74 -6.56
CA THR A 11 -9.65 8.73 -5.41
C THR A 11 -10.29 8.15 -4.13
N THR A 12 -10.25 6.83 -3.93
CA THR A 12 -11.08 6.17 -2.91
C THR A 12 -10.40 6.19 -1.57
N PHE A 13 -9.06 6.14 -1.57
CA PHE A 13 -8.27 6.18 -0.35
C PHE A 13 -8.13 7.62 0.15
N ILE A 14 -7.81 8.59 -0.72
CA ILE A 14 -7.58 9.98 -0.27
C ILE A 14 -8.87 10.78 -0.02
N ASN A 15 -10.04 10.34 -0.52
CA ASN A 15 -11.33 10.99 -0.22
C ASN A 15 -12.00 10.50 1.08
N LYS A 16 -11.47 9.43 1.69
CA LYS A 16 -12.01 8.87 2.93
C LYS A 16 -11.16 9.36 4.12
N PRO A 17 -11.74 9.44 5.34
CA PRO A 17 -10.94 9.67 6.53
C PRO A 17 -9.86 8.60 6.65
N GLN A 18 -8.59 9.01 6.84
CA GLN A 18 -7.45 8.09 6.90
C GLN A 18 -7.67 6.95 7.90
N ASN A 19 -8.23 7.29 9.07
CA ASN A 19 -8.51 6.30 10.10
C ASN A 19 -9.54 5.25 9.66
N THR A 20 -10.54 5.65 8.86
CA THR A 20 -11.52 4.72 8.28
C THR A 20 -10.85 3.79 7.28
N VAL A 21 -9.98 4.32 6.42
CA VAL A 21 -9.25 3.54 5.41
C VAL A 21 -8.34 2.50 6.07
N VAL A 22 -7.53 2.93 7.05
CA VAL A 22 -6.63 2.02 7.78
C VAL A 22 -7.41 0.98 8.58
N GLN A 23 -8.53 1.36 9.20
CA GLN A 23 -9.36 0.41 9.94
C GLN A 23 -10.05 -0.62 9.02
N ASP A 24 -10.55 -0.20 7.87
CA ASP A 24 -11.14 -1.09 6.86
C ASP A 24 -10.11 -2.08 6.31
N PHE A 25 -8.90 -1.59 6.04
CA PHE A 25 -7.74 -2.40 5.66
C PHE A 25 -7.43 -3.47 6.72
N GLN A 26 -7.31 -3.07 7.98
CA GLN A 26 -7.01 -3.99 9.09
C GLN A 26 -8.11 -5.04 9.32
N ASN A 27 -9.38 -4.67 9.11
CA ASN A 27 -10.49 -5.62 9.22
C ASN A 27 -10.49 -6.65 8.09
N THR A 28 -10.01 -6.26 6.90
CA THR A 28 -9.96 -7.11 5.71
C THR A 28 -8.74 -8.02 5.75
N HIS A 29 -7.56 -7.46 6.02
CA HIS A 29 -6.27 -8.13 5.95
C HIS A 29 -5.73 -8.45 7.35
N ASN A 30 -6.39 -9.38 8.05
CA ASN A 30 -5.98 -9.78 9.40
C ASN A 30 -4.87 -10.84 9.41
N THR A 31 -3.84 -10.64 8.57
CA THR A 31 -2.70 -11.54 8.40
C THR A 31 -1.47 -11.02 9.13
N VAL A 32 -0.43 -11.86 9.24
CA VAL A 32 0.85 -11.53 9.91
C VAL A 32 1.50 -10.27 9.31
N HIS A 33 1.26 -9.99 8.03
CA HIS A 33 1.79 -8.83 7.32
C HIS A 33 0.84 -7.62 7.37
N GLY A 34 -0.42 -7.82 7.77
CA GLY A 34 -1.48 -6.82 7.74
C GLY A 34 -1.21 -5.62 8.63
N GLU A 35 -0.60 -5.81 9.81
CA GLU A 35 -0.26 -4.69 10.70
C GLU A 35 0.80 -3.77 10.08
N GLN A 36 1.85 -4.36 9.51
CA GLN A 36 2.93 -3.61 8.87
C GLN A 36 2.45 -2.89 7.62
N LEU A 37 1.65 -3.57 6.78
CA LEU A 37 1.07 -2.94 5.59
C LEU A 37 0.05 -1.85 5.96
N ALA A 38 -0.70 -2.00 7.05
CA ALA A 38 -1.58 -0.95 7.56
C ALA A 38 -0.80 0.29 8.04
N GLU A 39 0.35 0.08 8.69
CA GLU A 39 1.24 1.17 9.08
C GLU A 39 1.83 1.89 7.87
N LEU A 40 2.24 1.14 6.84
CA LEU A 40 2.71 1.70 5.57
C LEU A 40 1.61 2.53 4.89
N LEU A 41 0.38 2.02 4.84
CA LEU A 41 -0.78 2.73 4.31
C LEU A 41 -1.02 4.04 5.07
N ARG A 42 -0.91 4.02 6.40
CA ARG A 42 -1.06 5.22 7.24
C ARG A 42 0.00 6.27 6.89
N LEU A 43 1.27 5.88 6.77
CA LEU A 43 2.36 6.79 6.41
C LEU A 43 2.07 7.45 5.05
N VAL A 44 1.75 6.64 4.04
CA VAL A 44 1.43 7.09 2.67
C VAL A 44 0.30 8.13 2.67
N LEU A 45 -0.81 7.83 3.34
CA LEU A 45 -1.97 8.74 3.37
C LEU A 45 -1.65 10.05 4.12
N SER A 46 -0.78 9.99 5.12
CA SER A 46 -0.36 11.15 5.91
C SER A 46 0.74 12.00 5.26
N SER A 47 1.39 11.50 4.22
CA SER A 47 2.52 12.19 3.60
C SER A 47 2.10 13.50 2.94
N LYS A 48 2.94 14.52 3.12
CA LYS A 48 2.81 15.84 2.49
C LYS A 48 3.72 15.99 1.27
N ASP A 49 4.75 15.17 1.17
CA ASP A 49 5.70 15.19 0.06
C ASP A 49 5.21 14.37 -1.13
N LEU A 50 4.27 13.43 -0.92
CA LEU A 50 3.56 12.76 -2.00
C LEU A 50 2.41 13.61 -2.55
N THR A 51 2.30 13.66 -3.87
CA THR A 51 1.11 14.19 -4.55
C THR A 51 -0.13 13.35 -4.27
N ASP A 52 -1.32 13.90 -4.50
CA ASP A 52 -2.58 13.15 -4.38
C ASP A 52 -2.60 11.87 -5.26
N GLU A 53 -2.02 11.97 -6.46
CA GLU A 53 -1.90 10.84 -7.39
C GLU A 53 -0.95 9.77 -6.85
N GLU A 54 0.22 10.16 -6.34
CA GLU A 54 1.18 9.22 -5.75
C GLU A 54 0.64 8.58 -4.47
N ARG A 55 -0.11 9.31 -3.64
CA ARG A 55 -0.75 8.76 -2.45
C ARG A 55 -1.80 7.71 -2.82
N GLU A 56 -2.66 8.01 -3.78
CA GLU A 56 -3.69 7.08 -4.23
C GLU A 56 -3.06 5.84 -4.90
N GLU A 57 -2.06 6.03 -5.77
CA GLU A 57 -1.33 4.92 -6.39
C GLU A 57 -0.67 4.04 -5.32
N THR A 58 0.05 4.65 -4.38
CA THR A 58 0.77 3.88 -3.36
C THR A 58 -0.18 3.19 -2.41
N ALA A 59 -1.29 3.82 -2.00
CA ALA A 59 -2.32 3.20 -1.19
C ALA A 59 -2.94 1.97 -1.89
N ARG A 60 -3.22 2.09 -3.20
CA ARG A 60 -3.68 0.95 -4.01
C ARG A 60 -2.65 -0.17 -4.07
N LEU A 61 -1.37 0.15 -4.25
CA LEU A 61 -0.31 -0.86 -4.27
C LEU A 61 -0.17 -1.59 -2.94
N VAL A 62 -0.43 -0.92 -1.81
CA VAL A 62 -0.45 -1.54 -0.47
C VAL A 62 -1.62 -2.52 -0.35
N GLU A 63 -2.82 -2.13 -0.80
CA GLU A 63 -3.99 -3.01 -0.87
C GLU A 63 -3.73 -4.26 -1.74
N GLU A 64 -3.14 -4.06 -2.92
CA GLU A 64 -2.78 -5.15 -3.81
C GLU A 64 -1.70 -6.07 -3.21
N ALA A 65 -0.73 -5.51 -2.47
CA ALA A 65 0.28 -6.30 -1.78
C ALA A 65 -0.34 -7.16 -0.68
N ALA A 66 -1.29 -6.60 0.08
CA ALA A 66 -2.01 -7.32 1.13
C ALA A 66 -2.89 -8.44 0.56
N THR A 67 -3.62 -8.15 -0.52
CA THR A 67 -4.41 -9.15 -1.25
C THR A 67 -3.52 -10.29 -1.76
N ALA A 68 -2.37 -9.96 -2.35
CA ALA A 68 -1.41 -10.95 -2.83
C ALA A 68 -0.79 -11.78 -1.69
N ALA A 69 -0.57 -11.17 -0.51
CA ALA A 69 -0.10 -11.88 0.67
C ALA A 69 -1.17 -12.87 1.18
N ASP A 70 -2.44 -12.46 1.18
CA ASP A 70 -3.56 -13.32 1.60
C ASP A 70 -3.81 -14.49 0.64
N THR A 71 -3.45 -14.34 -0.65
CA THR A 71 -3.53 -15.40 -1.66
C THR A 71 -2.26 -16.23 -1.83
N ASP A 72 -1.24 -16.02 -0.97
CA ASP A 72 0.06 -16.72 -1.01
C ASP A 72 0.80 -16.53 -2.35
N GLU A 73 0.81 -15.30 -2.87
CA GLU A 73 1.49 -14.93 -4.13
C GLU A 73 2.77 -14.09 -3.88
N PRO A 74 3.87 -14.68 -3.37
CA PRO A 74 5.06 -13.93 -2.93
C PRO A 74 5.71 -13.10 -4.04
N ALA A 75 5.73 -13.60 -5.28
CA ALA A 75 6.27 -12.86 -6.42
C ALA A 75 5.40 -11.63 -6.78
N ALA A 76 4.10 -11.67 -6.51
CA ALA A 76 3.23 -10.51 -6.68
C ALA A 76 3.48 -9.48 -5.58
N VAL A 77 3.62 -9.93 -4.33
CA VAL A 77 3.97 -9.09 -3.17
C VAL A 77 5.28 -8.35 -3.42
N GLU A 78 6.35 -9.05 -3.79
CA GLU A 78 7.68 -8.46 -4.04
C GLU A 78 7.64 -7.35 -5.11
N ARG A 79 6.89 -7.58 -6.21
CA ARG A 79 6.72 -6.57 -7.27
C ARG A 79 6.01 -5.33 -6.76
N ARG A 80 4.97 -5.47 -5.92
CA ARG A 80 4.27 -4.33 -5.32
C ARG A 80 5.18 -3.58 -4.37
N LEU A 81 5.85 -4.28 -3.45
CA LEU A 81 6.77 -3.69 -2.47
C LEU A 81 7.93 -2.94 -3.15
N THR A 82 8.48 -3.49 -4.22
CA THR A 82 9.50 -2.81 -5.04
C THR A 82 8.99 -1.50 -5.62
N ARG A 83 7.74 -1.49 -6.12
CA ARG A 83 7.13 -0.28 -6.69
C ARG A 83 6.83 0.75 -5.59
N ILE A 84 6.27 0.31 -4.46
CA ILE A 84 6.03 1.16 -3.29
C ILE A 84 7.34 1.81 -2.82
N GLY A 85 8.40 1.02 -2.66
CA GLY A 85 9.74 1.50 -2.26
C GLY A 85 10.28 2.62 -3.16
N ARG A 86 10.05 2.54 -4.47
CA ARG A 86 10.47 3.58 -5.43
C ARG A 86 9.69 4.90 -5.29
N ILE A 87 8.43 4.83 -4.87
CA ILE A 87 7.60 6.03 -4.68
C ILE A 87 7.93 6.66 -3.32
N VAL A 88 7.87 5.88 -2.23
CA VAL A 88 8.06 6.40 -0.86
C VAL A 88 9.48 6.91 -0.61
N SER A 89 10.49 6.39 -1.31
CA SER A 89 11.87 6.90 -1.21
C SER A 89 12.05 8.33 -1.71
N ARG A 90 11.07 8.87 -2.45
CA ARG A 90 11.07 10.27 -2.93
C ARG A 90 10.39 11.23 -1.96
N ALA A 91 9.59 10.72 -1.02
CA ALA A 91 8.86 11.51 -0.04
C ALA A 91 9.68 11.61 1.25
N ALA A 92 10.38 12.73 1.45
CA ALA A 92 11.35 12.88 2.53
C ALA A 92 10.73 12.73 3.93
N ASP A 93 9.47 13.15 4.10
CA ASP A 93 8.72 13.04 5.34
C ASP A 93 8.44 11.60 5.80
N ILE A 94 8.33 10.65 4.86
CA ILE A 94 8.03 9.24 5.15
C ILE A 94 9.09 8.25 4.65
N ALA A 95 10.11 8.68 3.91
CA ALA A 95 11.05 7.79 3.22
C ALA A 95 11.70 6.77 4.18
N THR A 96 12.25 7.25 5.30
CA THR A 96 12.90 6.36 6.28
C THR A 96 11.93 5.38 6.93
N PRO A 97 10.83 5.81 7.57
CA PRO A 97 9.91 4.85 8.20
C PRO A 97 9.23 3.92 7.18
N ALA A 98 8.89 4.40 5.99
CA ALA A 98 8.28 3.57 4.96
C ALA A 98 9.25 2.51 4.41
N SER A 99 10.52 2.86 4.17
CA SER A 99 11.53 1.88 3.73
C SER A 99 11.75 0.77 4.74
N VAL A 100 11.81 1.09 6.05
CA VAL A 100 11.95 0.06 7.11
C VAL A 100 10.80 -0.95 7.07
N ILE A 101 9.56 -0.48 6.85
CA ILE A 101 8.41 -1.36 6.75
C ILE A 101 8.48 -2.19 5.46
N VAL A 102 8.82 -1.58 4.32
CA VAL A 102 8.95 -2.30 3.04
C VAL A 102 10.00 -3.40 3.14
N ASP A 103 11.18 -3.12 3.71
CA ASP A 103 12.23 -4.12 3.94
C ASP A 103 11.76 -5.22 4.90
N SER A 104 11.10 -4.85 6.00
CA SER A 104 10.58 -5.82 6.97
C SER A 104 9.59 -6.77 6.32
N VAL A 105 8.60 -6.26 5.59
CA VAL A 105 7.60 -7.10 4.92
C VAL A 105 8.28 -7.95 3.85
N SER A 106 9.16 -7.37 3.02
CA SER A 106 9.88 -8.10 1.95
C SER A 106 10.69 -9.28 2.49
N SER A 107 11.32 -9.12 3.66
CA SER A 107 12.11 -10.18 4.30
C SER A 107 11.30 -11.41 4.72
N MET A 108 9.97 -11.28 4.81
CA MET A 108 9.07 -12.37 5.19
C MET A 108 8.65 -13.24 3.99
N PHE A 109 8.90 -12.77 2.76
CA PHE A 109 8.59 -13.47 1.50
C PHE A 109 9.84 -13.96 0.76
N THR A 110 11.03 -13.81 1.36
CA THR A 110 12.33 -14.32 0.87
C THR A 110 12.64 -15.67 1.49
#